data_AF-A0A8S3EHE9-F1
#
_entry.id   AF-A0A8S3EHE9-F1
#
_cell.length_a   1.000
_cell.length_b   1.000
_cell.length_c   1.000
_cell.angle_alpha   90.00
_cell.angle_beta   90.00
_cell.angle_gamma   90.00
#
_symmetry.space_group_name_H-M   'P 1'
#
loop_
_entity.id
_entity.type
_entity.pdbx_description
1 polymer ?
#
loop_
_entity_poly.entity_id
_entity_poly.type
_entity_poly.pdbx_seq_one_letter_code
_entity_poly.pdbx_strand_id
1 'polypeptide(L)' 'YIYVADYGNSRIVKWTANYSMGGVCVVGCTGTVGAAANQLDSPRDLKFDAAGNLRYRAAPLVASNNDNNDHDHAIILD' A
#
# COMPACT_ATOMS: atom_id res chain seq x y z
N TYR A 1 13.38 4.20 8.02
CA TYR A 1 12.32 3.16 7.97
C TYR A 1 12.33 2.51 6.61
N ILE A 2 11.86 1.27 6.51
CA ILE A 2 11.63 0.59 5.23
C ILE A 2 10.12 0.40 5.09
N TYR A 3 9.57 0.77 3.93
CA TYR A 3 8.17 0.53 3.61
C TYR A 3 8.10 -0.56 2.56
N VAL A 4 7.21 -1.52 2.76
CA VAL A 4 7.04 -2.67 1.87
C VAL A 4 5.60 -2.72 1.41
N ALA A 5 5.42 -2.69 0.10
CA ALA A 5 4.16 -3.09 -0.53
C ALA A 5 4.12 -4.61 -0.55
N ASP A 6 3.40 -5.19 0.39
CA ASP A 6 3.22 -6.64 0.51
C ASP A 6 2.08 -7.06 -0.41
N TYR A 7 2.43 -7.12 -1.70
CA TYR A 7 1.52 -7.29 -2.83
C TYR A 7 0.49 -8.41 -2.60
N GLY A 8 0.95 -9.62 -2.29
CA GLY A 8 0.08 -10.80 -2.15
C GLY A 8 -0.84 -10.74 -0.94
N ASN A 9 -0.48 -9.95 0.08
CA ASN A 9 -1.28 -9.77 1.28
C ASN A 9 -2.11 -8.47 1.23
N SER A 10 -2.07 -7.73 0.12
CA SER A 10 -2.82 -6.47 -0.06
C SER A 10 -2.66 -5.49 1.11
N ARG A 11 -1.42 -5.28 1.54
CA ARG A 11 -1.10 -4.36 2.65
C ARG A 11 0.19 -3.59 2.41
N ILE A 12 0.34 -2.48 3.11
CA ILE A 12 1.62 -1.77 3.24
C ILE A 12 2.08 -1.88 4.69
N VAL A 13 3.35 -2.28 4.87
CA VAL A 13 3.97 -2.45 6.19
C VAL A 13 5.21 -1.57 6.32
N LYS A 14 5.41 -1.01 7.51
CA LYS A 14 6.57 -0.19 7.89
C LYS A 14 7.47 -0.99 8.83
N TRP A 15 8.73 -1.12 8.46
CA TRP A 15 9.77 -1.77 9.26
C TRP A 15 10.77 -0.74 9.78
N THR A 16 11.22 -0.96 11.01
CA THR A 16 12.33 -0.20 11.60
C THR A 16 13.65 -0.93 11.32
N ALA A 17 14.78 -0.26 11.57
CA ALA A 17 16.10 -0.92 11.49
C ALA A 17 16.22 -2.11 12.45
N ASN A 18 15.45 -2.08 13.55
CA ASN A 18 15.32 -3.21 14.44
C ASN A 18 14.23 -4.18 13.93
N TYR A 19 14.64 -5.08 13.04
CA TYR A 19 13.75 -6.08 12.44
C TYR A 19 13.09 -7.01 13.46
N SER A 20 13.67 -7.18 14.65
CA SER A 20 13.16 -8.10 15.68
C SER A 20 11.80 -7.67 16.27
N MET A 21 11.40 -6.41 16.08
CA MET A 21 10.11 -5.89 16.55
C MET A 21 8.95 -6.19 15.58
N GLY A 22 9.23 -6.75 14.40
CA GLY A 22 8.22 -6.99 13.38
C GLY A 22 7.84 -5.74 12.58
N GLY A 23 7.09 -5.96 11.51
CA GLY A 23 6.54 -4.89 10.66
C GLY A 23 5.26 -4.34 11.26
N VAL A 24 5.15 -3.01 11.32
CA VAL A 24 3.92 -2.32 11.71
C VAL A 24 3.05 -2.17 10.47
N CYS A 25 1.80 -2.62 10.56
CA CYS A 25 0.85 -2.38 9.48
C CYS A 25 0.50 -0.91 9.37
N VAL A 26 0.59 -0.36 8.15
CA VAL A 26 0.21 1.02 7.85
C VAL A 26 -1.23 1.07 7.32
N VAL A 27 -1.56 0.18 6.37
CA VAL A 27 -2.90 0.10 5.74
C VAL A 27 -3.11 -1.28 5.11
N GLY A 28 -4.36 -1.69 4.88
CA GLY A 28 -4.70 -2.94 4.20
C GLY A 28 -4.79 -4.16 5.14
N CYS A 29 -4.69 -3.98 6.45
CA CYS A 29 -4.72 -5.08 7.43
C CYS A 29 -6.12 -5.49 7.89
N THR A 30 -7.15 -5.18 7.11
CA THR A 30 -8.52 -5.64 7.38
C THR A 30 -8.73 -7.11 7.03
N GLY A 31 -7.78 -7.74 6.32
CA GLY A 31 -7.92 -9.09 5.79
C GLY A 31 -8.87 -9.16 4.58
N THR A 32 -9.25 -8.01 4.02
CA THR A 32 -10.15 -7.91 2.86
C THR A 32 -9.57 -6.95 1.84
N VAL A 33 -9.66 -7.34 0.58
CA VAL A 33 -9.31 -6.50 -0.57
C VAL A 33 -10.47 -5.58 -0.90
N GLY A 34 -10.21 -4.35 -1.31
CA GLY A 34 -11.27 -3.42 -1.71
C GLY A 34 -10.88 -1.95 -1.70
N ALA A 35 -11.91 -1.12 -1.91
CA ALA A 35 -11.80 0.30 -2.19
C ALA A 35 -11.94 1.20 -0.95
N ALA A 36 -12.29 0.61 0.19
CA ALA A 36 -12.46 1.38 1.40
C ALA A 36 -11.11 1.97 1.83
N ALA A 37 -11.15 3.07 2.59
CA ALA A 37 -9.95 3.82 2.99
C ALA A 37 -8.87 2.98 3.71
N ASN A 38 -9.25 1.84 4.29
CA ASN A 38 -8.35 0.93 5.01
C ASN A 38 -8.10 -0.41 4.27
N GLN A 39 -8.60 -0.55 3.06
CA GLN A 39 -8.40 -1.72 2.19
C GLN A 39 -7.44 -1.35 1.05
N LEU A 40 -6.73 -2.34 0.54
CA LEU A 40 -5.92 -2.21 -0.67
C LEU A 40 -6.21 -3.37 -1.59
N ASP A 41 -5.90 -3.20 -2.87
CA ASP A 41 -5.79 -4.29 -3.83
C ASP A 41 -4.40 -4.30 -4.43
N SER A 42 -3.60 -5.31 -4.06
CA SER A 42 -2.40 -5.64 -4.82
C SER A 42 -1.42 -4.45 -4.96
N PRO A 43 -1.05 -3.77 -3.86
CA PRO A 43 -0.27 -2.53 -3.91
C PRO A 43 1.14 -2.76 -4.47
N ARG A 44 1.66 -1.77 -5.20
CA ARG A 44 2.98 -1.74 -5.82
C ARG A 44 3.55 -0.32 -5.80
N ASP A 45 4.80 -0.19 -6.25
CA ASP A 45 5.46 1.09 -6.59
C ASP A 45 5.31 2.19 -5.51
N LEU A 46 5.98 2.00 -4.38
CA LEU A 46 5.97 2.96 -3.28
C LEU A 46 6.91 4.14 -3.55
N LYS A 47 6.43 5.37 -3.39
CA LYS A 47 7.23 6.60 -3.46
C LYS A 47 6.79 7.62 -2.42
N PHE A 48 7.73 8.42 -1.91
CA PHE A 48 7.39 9.57 -1.08
C PHE A 48 7.23 10.81 -1.95
N ASP A 49 6.21 11.62 -1.67
CA ASP A 49 6.11 12.96 -2.25
C ASP A 49 6.90 14.00 -1.41
N ALA A 50 7.01 15.23 -1.93
CA ALA A 50 7.76 16.30 -1.28
C ALA A 50 7.18 16.74 0.07
N ALA A 51 5.92 16.41 0.37
CA ALA A 51 5.27 16.66 1.65
C ALA A 51 5.45 15.48 2.64
N GLY A 52 6.13 14.41 2.23
CA GLY A 52 6.37 13.23 3.07
C GLY A 52 5.24 12.21 3.06
N ASN A 53 4.23 12.37 2.21
CA ASN A 53 3.16 11.36 2.09
C ASN A 53 3.66 10.16 1.29
N LEU A 54 3.24 8.96 1.70
CA LEU A 54 3.53 7.74 0.98
C LEU A 54 2.51 7.57 -0.14
N ARG A 55 2.98 7.62 -1.39
CA ARG A 55 2.23 7.26 -2.58
C ARG A 55 2.50 5.81 -2.95
N TYR A 56 1.50 5.16 -3.54
CA TYR A 56 1.58 3.79 -4.01
C TYR A 56 0.71 3.65 -5.25
N ARG A 57 0.88 2.57 -5.99
CA ARG A 57 -0.09 2.17 -7.00
C ARG A 57 -0.79 0.88 -6.61
N ALA A 58 -2.00 0.69 -7.09
CA ALA A 58 -2.82 -0.47 -6.76
C ALA A 58 -3.70 -0.84 -7.95
N ALA A 59 -4.03 -2.13 -8.05
CA ALA A 59 -4.88 -2.63 -9.11
C ALA A 59 -6.25 -1.91 -9.10
N PRO A 60 -6.86 -1.68 -10.28
CA PRO A 60 -8.20 -1.11 -10.35
C PRO A 60 -9.21 -2.02 -9.64
N LEU A 61 -10.03 -1.42 -8.78
CA LEU A 61 -11.03 -2.11 -7.98
C LEU A 61 -12.20 -2.69 -8.80
N VAL A 62 -12.28 -2.33 -10.08
CA VAL A 62 -13.25 -2.86 -11.05
C VAL A 62 -12.48 -3.26 -12.31
N ALA A 63 -12.05 -4.52 -12.38
CA ALA A 63 -11.48 -5.08 -13.60
C ALA A 63 -12.59 -5.26 -14.65
N SER A 64 -12.85 -4.22 -15.44
CA SER A 64 -13.32 -4.44 -16.80
C SER A 64 -12.22 -3.93 -17.73
N ASN A 65 -11.57 -4.89 -18.38
CA ASN A 65 -10.52 -4.74 -19.39
C ASN A 65 -9.07 -4.69 -18.85
N ASN A 66 -8.20 -5.30 -19.64
CA ASN A 66 -6.77 -5.51 -19.47
C ASN A 66 -5.97 -4.20 -19.61
N ASP A 67 -6.44 -3.11 -18.99
CA ASP A 67 -5.66 -1.88 -18.94
C ASP A 67 -4.67 -1.98 -17.77
N ASN A 68 -3.39 -1.94 -18.11
CA ASN A 68 -2.29 -1.85 -17.14
C ASN A 68 -2.28 -0.47 -16.42
N ASN A 69 -3.45 0.16 -16.26
CA ASN A 69 -3.57 1.53 -15.79
C ASN A 69 -3.68 1.54 -14.26
N ASP A 70 -2.53 1.31 -13.67
CA ASP A 70 -2.27 1.37 -12.23
C ASP A 70 -2.46 2.83 -11.75
N HIS A 71 -3.41 3.07 -10.84
CA HIS A 71 -3.73 4.42 -10.37
C HIS A 71 -2.82 4.81 -9.19
N ASP A 72 -2.25 6.02 -9.20
CA ASP A 72 -1.47 6.56 -8.09
C ASP A 72 -2.40 6.91 -6.90
N HIS A 73 -2.28 6.18 -5.80
CA HIS A 73 -2.96 6.42 -4.53
C HIS A 73 -2.00 6.99 -3.47
N ALA A 74 -2.54 7.50 -2.35
CA ALA A 74 -1.76 8.14 -1.30
C ALA A 74 -2.24 7.75 0.10
N ILE A 75 -1.29 7.64 1.04
CA ILE A 75 -1.52 7.54 2.48
C ILE A 75 -0.76 8.68 3.14
N ILE A 76 -1.47 9.43 3.97
CA ILE A 76 -0.85 10.40 4.87
C ILE A 76 -0.36 9.59 6.08
N LEU A 77 0.94 9.64 6.33
CA LEU A 77 1.55 9.01 7.48
C LEU A 77 1.73 10.08 8.56
N ASP A 78 1.10 9.90 9.72
CA ASP A 78 1.30 10.71 10.92
C ASP A 78 2.52 10.26 11.75
#